data_AF-A0A2E6G5Q4-F1
#
_entry.id   AF-A0A2E6G5Q4-F1
#
_cell.length_a   1.000
_cell.length_b   1.000
_cell.length_c   1.000
_cell.angle_alpha   90.00
_cell.angle_beta   90.00
_cell.angle_gamma   90.00
#
_symmetry.space_group_name_H-M   'P 1'
#
loop_
_entity.id
_entity.type
_entity.pdbx_description
1 polymer ?
#
loop_
_entity_poly.entity_id
_entity_poly.type
_entity_poly.pdbx_seq_one_letter_code
_entity_poly.pdbx_strand_id
1 'polypeptide(L)'
;MAYAGTNMPVHIVCESKDGILTSWKLNYASFSRILRERANRKWTILLLEAFRQCQTMDANGLLKWNLIQVKSILESGLPLDTQASSNCTSPLQCAA
;
A
#
# COMPACT_ATOMS: atom_id res chain seq x y z
N MET A 1 -8.64 11.47 -11.85
CA MET A 1 -8.97 10.09 -12.27
C MET A 1 -9.25 9.28 -11.01
N ALA A 2 -10.51 8.91 -10.78
CA ALA A 2 -10.89 8.05 -9.68
C ALA A 2 -10.60 6.60 -10.07
N TYR A 3 -9.73 5.89 -9.35
CA TYR A 3 -9.45 4.45 -9.52
C TYR A 3 -10.62 3.56 -9.06
N ALA A 4 -11.81 4.14 -8.89
CA ALA A 4 -13.02 3.44 -8.49
C ALA A 4 -13.52 2.62 -9.69
N GLY A 5 -13.23 1.31 -9.69
CA GLY A 5 -13.74 0.35 -10.68
C GLY A 5 -12.67 -0.39 -11.49
N THR A 6 -11.40 0.02 -11.43
CA THR A 6 -10.30 -0.69 -12.12
C THR A 6 -9.78 -1.86 -11.27
N ASN A 7 -9.81 -3.06 -11.85
CA ASN A 7 -9.20 -4.27 -11.28
C ASN A 7 -7.67 -4.15 -11.29
N MET A 8 -7.12 -3.44 -10.30
CA MET A 8 -5.68 -3.21 -10.16
C MET A 8 -5.17 -3.94 -8.91
N PRO A 9 -4.65 -5.17 -9.08
CA PRO A 9 -4.07 -5.92 -7.97
C PRO A 9 -2.78 -5.25 -7.50
N VAL A 10 -2.69 -5.00 -6.20
CA VAL A 10 -1.50 -4.47 -5.53
C VAL A 10 -0.87 -5.61 -4.76
N HIS A 11 0.39 -5.90 -5.08
CA HIS A 11 1.20 -6.89 -4.40
C HIS A 11 2.18 -6.17 -3.49
N ILE A 12 2.06 -6.40 -2.19
CA ILE A 12 2.91 -5.81 -1.17
C ILE A 12 3.86 -6.89 -0.70
N VAL A 13 5.15 -6.56 -0.66
CA VAL A 13 6.18 -7.40 -0.06
C VAL A 13 6.82 -6.60 1.07
N CYS A 14 6.81 -7.18 2.26
CA CYS A 14 7.36 -6.58 3.47
C CYS A 14 8.41 -7.49 4.07
N GLU A 15 9.53 -6.91 4.45
CA GLU A 15 10.62 -7.59 5.16
C GLU A 15 10.49 -7.27 6.65
N SER A 16 10.39 -8.31 7.49
CA SER A 16 10.40 -8.16 8.94
C SER A 16 11.81 -7.87 9.45
N LYS A 17 11.92 -7.46 10.71
CA LYS A 17 13.23 -7.27 11.37
C LYS A 17 14.07 -8.54 11.41
N ASP A 18 13.42 -9.71 11.38
CA ASP A 18 14.05 -11.03 11.41
C ASP A 18 14.45 -11.52 10.00
N GLY A 19 14.29 -10.68 8.97
CA GLY A 19 14.58 -11.03 7.56
C GLY A 19 13.50 -11.90 6.91
N ILE A 20 12.34 -12.06 7.55
CA ILE A 20 11.23 -12.83 6.98
C ILE A 20 10.49 -11.96 5.98
N LEU A 21 10.38 -12.45 4.75
CA LEU A 21 9.57 -11.81 3.71
C LEU A 21 8.12 -12.28 3.83
N THR A 22 7.22 -11.33 4.04
CA THR A 22 5.78 -11.54 4.01
C THR A 22 5.19 -10.83 2.79
N SER A 23 4.20 -11.44 2.15
CA SER A 23 3.57 -10.86 0.97
C SER A 23 2.05 -10.86 1.09
N TRP A 24 1.42 -9.76 0.69
CA TRP A 24 -0.03 -9.62 0.64
C TRP A 24 -0.49 -9.18 -0.74
N LYS A 25 -1.62 -9.75 -1.19
CA LYS A 25 -2.30 -9.34 -2.40
C LYS A 25 -3.60 -8.61 -2.02
N LEU A 26 -3.70 -7.36 -2.41
CA LEU A 26 -4.85 -6.50 -2.13
C LEU A 26 -5.39 -5.89 -3.42
N ASN A 27 -6.65 -5.49 -3.44
CA ASN A 27 -7.11 -4.55 -4.46
C ASN A 27 -6.69 -3.12 -4.08
N TYR A 28 -6.61 -2.23 -5.06
CA TYR A 28 -6.19 -0.86 -4.83
C TYR A 28 -7.05 -0.11 -3.79
N ALA A 29 -8.36 -0.38 -3.75
CA ALA A 29 -9.26 0.22 -2.77
C ALA A 29 -8.87 -0.14 -1.33
N SER A 30 -8.61 -1.42 -1.07
CA SER A 30 -8.19 -1.92 0.25
C SER A 30 -6.80 -1.40 0.61
N PHE A 31 -5.86 -1.41 -0.34
CA PHE A 31 -4.52 -0.85 -0.15
C PHE A 31 -4.57 0.63 0.23
N SER A 32 -5.27 1.45 -0.56
CA SER A 32 -5.36 2.90 -0.34
C SER A 32 -6.06 3.25 0.97
N ARG A 33 -7.05 2.43 1.40
CA ARG A 33 -7.68 2.56 2.72
C ARG A 33 -6.68 2.28 3.83
N ILE A 34 -6.02 1.12 3.82
CA ILE A 34 -5.05 0.72 4.86
C ILE A 34 -3.92 1.75 4.95
N LEU A 35 -3.41 2.22 3.81
CA LEU A 35 -2.37 3.24 3.78
C LEU A 35 -2.82 4.54 4.46
N ARG A 36 -4.04 5.01 4.18
CA ARG A 36 -4.59 6.22 4.83
C ARG A 36 -4.84 6.04 6.33
N GLU A 37 -5.20 4.85 6.77
CA GLU A 37 -5.49 4.54 8.17
C GLU A 37 -4.22 4.35 9.01
N ARG A 38 -3.16 3.79 8.42
CA ARG A 38 -1.97 3.32 9.16
C ARG A 38 -0.72 4.17 8.95
N ALA A 39 -0.59 4.84 7.79
CA ALA A 39 0.60 5.62 7.47
C ALA A 39 0.40 7.12 7.75
N ASN A 40 1.50 7.80 8.01
CA ASN A 40 1.52 9.26 8.11
C ASN A 40 0.98 9.88 6.81
N ARG A 41 0.16 10.93 6.92
CA ARG A 41 -0.38 11.70 5.78
C ARG A 41 0.67 12.04 4.73
N LYS A 42 1.88 12.46 5.13
CA LYS A 42 2.97 12.78 4.19
C LYS A 42 3.37 11.57 3.35
N TRP A 43 3.57 10.42 3.99
CA TRP A 43 3.95 9.17 3.32
C TRP A 43 2.82 8.62 2.44
N THR A 44 1.58 8.74 2.92
CA THR A 44 0.39 8.37 2.15
C THR A 44 0.31 9.17 0.85
N ILE A 45 0.54 10.49 0.91
CA ILE A 45 0.54 11.34 -0.30
C ILE A 45 1.65 10.90 -1.26
N LEU A 46 2.88 10.76 -0.78
CA LEU A 46 4.02 10.37 -1.61
C LEU A 46 3.83 9.01 -2.29
N LEU A 47 3.33 8.02 -1.56
CA LEU A 47 3.08 6.70 -2.12
C LEU A 47 1.93 6.72 -3.14
N LEU A 48 0.81 7.38 -2.83
CA LEU A 48 -0.29 7.50 -3.80
C LEU A 48 0.13 8.28 -5.06
N GLU A 49 1.03 9.25 -4.92
CA GLU A 49 1.60 9.97 -6.05
C GLU A 49 2.52 9.08 -6.91
N ALA A 50 3.34 8.23 -6.30
CA ALA A 50 4.13 7.23 -7.03
C ALA A 50 3.24 6.23 -7.79
N PHE A 51 2.15 5.77 -7.17
CA PHE A 51 1.15 4.93 -7.85
C PHE A 51 0.47 5.67 -9.01
N ARG A 52 0.25 6.98 -8.90
CA ARG A 52 -0.32 7.80 -9.98
C ARG A 52 0.58 7.87 -11.21
N GLN A 53 1.91 7.82 -11.01
CA GLN A 53 2.89 7.85 -12.11
C GLN A 53 3.05 6.49 -12.81
N CYS A 54 2.55 5.41 -12.21
CA CYS A 54 2.62 4.08 -12.81
C CYS A 54 1.66 3.94 -13.99
N GLN A 55 2.20 3.54 -15.14
CA GLN A 55 1.39 3.21 -16.32
C GLN A 55 0.91 1.77 -16.22
N THR A 56 -0.40 1.57 -16.12
CA THR A 56 -1.01 0.24 -15.99
C THR A 56 -1.16 -0.50 -17.32
N MET A 57 -1.03 0.21 -18.45
CA MET A 57 -1.05 -0.34 -19.79
C MET A 57 0.25 -0.01 -20.54
N ASP A 58 0.74 -0.98 -21.30
CA ASP A 58 1.82 -0.83 -22.28
C ASP A 58 1.29 -0.19 -23.58
N ALA A 59 2.17 0.32 -24.45
CA ALA A 59 1.85 0.80 -25.80
C ALA A 59 1.03 -0.21 -26.64
N ASN A 60 1.15 -1.51 -26.37
CA ASN A 60 0.37 -2.58 -27.02
C ASN A 60 -1.00 -2.81 -26.36
N GLY A 61 -1.39 -2.04 -25.35
CA GLY A 61 -2.65 -2.20 -24.60
C GLY A 61 -2.66 -3.35 -23.59
N LEU A 62 -1.51 -4.00 -23.35
CA LEU A 62 -1.38 -5.08 -22.37
C LEU A 62 -1.17 -4.54 -20.95
N LEU A 63 -1.58 -5.32 -19.95
CA LEU A 63 -1.35 -4.97 -18.55
C LEU A 63 0.14 -4.99 -18.21
N LYS A 64 0.62 -3.90 -17.61
CA LYS A 64 2.01 -3.74 -17.19
C LYS A 64 2.15 -3.84 -15.68
N TRP A 65 3.09 -4.67 -15.24
CA TRP A 65 3.54 -4.69 -13.84
C TRP A 65 4.46 -3.51 -13.57
N ASN A 66 4.14 -2.73 -12.54
CA ASN A 66 4.98 -1.65 -12.05
C ASN A 66 5.54 -2.05 -10.69
N LEU A 67 6.85 -1.88 -10.51
CA LEU A 67 7.52 -2.14 -9.26
C LEU A 67 7.80 -0.80 -8.57
N ILE A 68 7.28 -0.65 -7.36
CA ILE A 68 7.46 0.55 -6.54
C ILE A 68 8.31 0.17 -5.33
N GLN A 69 9.52 0.72 -5.24
CA GLN A 69 10.37 0.54 -4.06
C GLN A 69 10.04 1.63 -3.03
N VAL A 70 9.36 1.25 -1.95
CA VAL A 70 8.94 2.18 -0.90
C VAL A 70 10.14 2.90 -0.27
N LYS A 71 11.24 2.19 -0.04
CA LYS A 71 12.49 2.73 0.53
C LYS A 71 13.12 3.82 -0.33
N SER A 72 12.96 3.77 -1.65
CA SER A 72 13.48 4.82 -2.54
C SER A 72 12.61 6.08 -2.56
N ILE A 73 11.34 5.97 -2.16
CA ILE A 73 10.38 7.10 -2.14
C ILE A 73 10.38 7.79 -0.78
N LEU A 74 10.45 7.01 0.30
CA LEU A 74 10.32 7.51 1.67
C LEU A 74 11.67 7.63 2.38
N GLU A 75 12.78 7.27 1.72
CA GLU A 75 14.14 7.16 2.28
C GLU A 75 14.23 6.18 3.47
N SER A 76 13.12 5.52 3.80
CA SER A 76 12.90 4.67 4.97
C SER A 76 11.83 3.63 4.64
N GLY A 77 11.82 2.52 5.39
CA GLY A 77 10.73 1.55 5.29
C GLY A 77 9.43 2.15 5.81
N LEU A 78 8.28 1.70 5.28
CA LEU A 78 6.97 2.08 5.80
C LEU A 78 6.64 1.14 6.98
N PRO A 79 6.68 1.61 8.25
CA PRO A 79 6.16 0.81 9.35
C PRO A 79 4.65 0.67 9.18
N LEU A 80 4.19 -0.56 8.92
CA LEU A 80 2.77 -0.90 8.92
C LEU A 80 2.25 -1.23 10.33
N ASP A 81 3.17 -1.39 11.29
CA ASP A 81 2.89 -1.72 12.70
C ASP A 81 2.56 -0.52 13.59
N THR A 82 2.59 0.71 13.07
CA THR A 82 2.08 1.85 13.85
C THR A 82 0.59 1.64 14.07
N GLN A 83 0.21 1.42 15.34
CA GLN A 83 -1.20 1.38 15.75
C GLN A 83 -1.91 2.56 15.11
N ALA A 84 -3.03 2.30 14.42
CA ALA A 84 -3.89 3.34 13.93
C ALA A 84 -4.14 4.31 15.09
N SER A 85 -3.90 5.61 14.88
CA SER A 85 -4.22 6.65 15.85
C SER A 85 -5.58 6.33 16.46
N SER A 86 -5.58 6.06 17.76
CA SER A 86 -6.66 5.48 18.56
C SER A 86 -7.82 6.45 18.77
N ASN A 87 -8.35 7.01 17.68
CA ASN A 87 -9.59 7.79 17.65
C ASN A 87 -10.71 7.07 16.88
N CYS A 88 -10.53 5.80 16.53
CA CYS A 88 -11.63 4.95 16.07
C CYS A 88 -11.85 3.82 17.07
N THR A 89 -12.76 4.10 18.01
CA THR A 89 -13.28 3.19 19.01
C THR A 89 -13.92 1.99 18.33
N SER A 90 -13.26 0.83 18.33
CA SER A 90 -13.86 -0.51 18.37
C SER A 90 -12.75 -1.58 18.42
N PRO A 91 -12.64 -2.36 19.51
CA PRO A 91 -11.75 -3.51 19.59
C PRO A 91 -12.44 -4.72 18.96
N LEU A 92 -12.00 -5.13 17.78
CA LEU A 92 -12.09 -6.54 17.38
C LEU A 92 -10.85 -7.21 17.99
N GLN A 93 -10.88 -7.46 19.29
CA GLN A 93 -11.12 -8.78 19.87
C GLN A 93 -10.21 -9.86 19.27
N CYS A 94 -9.25 -10.25 20.09
CA CYS A 94 -8.61 -11.55 20.06
C CYS A 94 -9.64 -12.66 19.84
N ALA A 95 -9.35 -13.55 18.91
CA ALA A 95 -9.74 -14.95 18.95
C ALA A 95 -8.50 -15.71 18.42
N ALA A 96 -7.72 -16.31 19.33
CA ALA A 96 -7.88 -17.66 19.88
C ALA A 96 -7.34 -18.72 18.90
#